data_AF-A0A7W1DEZ6-F1
#
_entry.id   AF-A0A7W1DEZ6-F1
#
_cell.length_a   1.000
_cell.length_b   1.000
_cell.length_c   1.000
_cell.angle_alpha   90.00
_cell.angle_beta   90.00
_cell.angle_gamma   90.00
#
_symmetry.space_group_name_H-M   'P 1'
#
loop_
_entity.id
_entity.type
_entity.pdbx_description
1 polymer ?
#
loop_
_entity_poly.entity_id
_entity_poly.type
_entity_poly.pdbx_seq_one_letter_code
_entity_poly.pdbx_strand_id
1 'polypeptide(L)'
;MLDSFPVPVCDNIRIKRCRIVRDERYRGKMTSKRRYFFGVRVQIMATSSGIPVEFCILPGACSDLQGLAELALDLPPMSQLFA
;
A
#
# COMPACT_ATOMS: atom_id res chain seq x y z
N MET A 1 -13.91 5.33 0.36
CA MET A 1 -13.46 4.01 0.86
C MET A 1 -11.95 3.97 0.74
N LEU A 2 -11.24 3.63 1.82
CA LEU A 2 -9.80 3.40 1.79
C LEU A 2 -9.55 1.90 1.78
N ASP A 3 -8.72 1.43 0.86
CA ASP A 3 -8.28 0.05 0.81
C ASP A 3 -6.76 -0.02 0.65
N SER A 4 -6.16 -1.06 1.23
CA SER A 4 -4.72 -1.32 1.12
C SER A 4 -4.47 -2.76 0.69
N PHE A 5 -3.62 -2.93 -0.32
CA PHE A 5 -3.25 -4.26 -0.76
C PHE A 5 -1.75 -4.35 -1.07
N PRO A 6 -1.13 -5.51 -0.78
CA PRO A 6 0.26 -5.74 -1.09
C PRO A 6 0.44 -6.10 -2.56
N VAL A 7 1.44 -5.52 -3.19
CA VAL A 7 1.92 -5.87 -4.52
C VAL A 7 3.27 -6.58 -4.36
N PRO A 8 3.29 -7.92 -4.26
CA PRO A 8 4.51 -8.68 -4.10
C PRO A 8 5.35 -8.62 -5.38
N VAL A 9 6.59 -8.15 -5.26
CA VAL A 9 7.59 -8.24 -6.33
C VAL A 9 8.17 -9.66 -6.36
N CYS A 10 8.47 -10.23 -5.19
CA CYS A 10 8.85 -11.63 -5.06
C CYS A 10 8.57 -12.17 -3.65
N ASP A 11 8.72 -13.48 -3.49
CA ASP A 11 8.73 -14.14 -2.18
C ASP A 11 10.08 -13.92 -1.47
N ASN A 12 10.06 -14.05 -0.13
CA ASN A 12 11.24 -13.80 0.70
C ASN A 12 12.47 -14.64 0.32
N ILE A 13 12.25 -15.88 -0.15
CA ILE A 13 13.31 -16.80 -0.59
C ILE A 13 14.10 -16.23 -1.79
N ARG A 14 13.45 -15.40 -2.63
CA ARG A 14 14.04 -14.83 -3.85
C ARG A 14 14.61 -13.43 -3.68
N ILE A 15 14.56 -12.84 -2.47
CA ILE A 15 15.04 -11.46 -2.21
C ILE A 15 16.47 -11.26 -2.70
N LYS A 16 17.38 -12.22 -2.44
CA LYS A 16 18.79 -12.14 -2.86
C LYS A 16 19.00 -11.99 -4.37
N ARG A 17 18.01 -12.40 -5.18
CA ARG A 17 18.06 -12.34 -6.65
C ARG A 17 17.18 -11.21 -7.21
N CYS A 18 16.50 -10.44 -6.36
CA CYS A 18 15.63 -9.36 -6.80
C CYS A 18 16.46 -8.18 -7.33
N ARG A 19 16.11 -7.70 -8.53
CA ARG A 19 16.77 -6.55 -9.17
C ARG A 19 15.92 -5.27 -9.15
N ILE A 20 14.64 -5.39 -8.85
CA ILE A 20 13.66 -4.28 -8.91
C ILE A 20 13.73 -3.43 -7.63
N VAL A 21 13.70 -4.09 -6.47
CA VAL A 21 13.82 -3.46 -5.15
C VAL A 21 14.86 -4.23 -4.33
N ARG A 22 15.68 -3.54 -3.54
CA ARG A 22 16.84 -4.14 -2.84
C ARG A 22 16.88 -3.88 -1.34
N ASP A 23 16.07 -2.95 -0.86
CA ASP A 23 16.09 -2.49 0.53
C ASP A 23 15.15 -3.34 1.40
N GLU A 24 15.48 -3.49 2.68
CA GLU A 24 14.69 -4.25 3.64
C GLU A 24 13.32 -3.60 3.90
N ARG A 25 13.18 -2.28 3.68
CA ARG A 25 11.89 -1.57 3.76
C ARG A 25 10.80 -2.14 2.85
N TYR A 26 11.17 -2.91 1.83
CA TYR A 26 10.21 -3.57 0.94
C TYR A 26 9.72 -4.93 1.50
N ARG A 27 10.20 -5.39 2.66
CA ARG A 27 9.66 -6.58 3.33
C ARG A 27 8.37 -6.21 4.04
N GLY A 28 7.25 -6.69 3.51
CA GLY A 28 5.94 -6.49 4.11
C GLY A 28 5.36 -7.76 4.72
N LYS A 29 4.38 -7.57 5.62
CA LYS A 29 3.59 -8.64 6.22
C LYS A 29 2.11 -8.40 5.94
N MET A 30 1.47 -9.37 5.33
CA MET A 30 0.02 -9.42 5.17
C MET A 30 -0.57 -10.26 6.30
N THR A 31 -1.04 -9.58 7.36
CA THR A 31 -1.58 -10.25 8.56
C THR A 31 -2.82 -11.07 8.24
N SER A 32 -3.73 -10.55 7.41
CA SER A 32 -4.97 -11.24 6.99
C SER A 32 -4.72 -12.60 6.35
N LYS A 33 -3.62 -12.74 5.58
CA LYS A 33 -3.23 -13.99 4.92
C LYS A 33 -2.04 -14.70 5.60
N ARG A 34 -1.63 -14.23 6.79
CA ARG A 34 -0.47 -14.72 7.56
C ARG A 34 0.80 -14.93 6.71
N ARG A 35 1.04 -14.05 5.73
CA ARG A 35 2.11 -14.21 4.73
C ARG A 35 3.04 -13.00 4.71
N TYR A 36 4.33 -13.26 4.55
CA TYR A 36 5.32 -12.23 4.26
C TYR A 36 5.53 -12.11 2.75
N PHE A 37 5.79 -10.88 2.29
CA PHE A 37 6.08 -10.58 0.90
C PHE A 37 7.23 -9.59 0.79
N PHE A 38 7.89 -9.58 -0.36
CA PHE A 38 8.87 -8.55 -0.69
C PHE A 38 8.33 -7.73 -1.86
N GLY A 39 8.03 -6.46 -1.62
CA GLY A 39 7.45 -5.57 -2.61
C GLY A 39 6.91 -4.28 -2.01
N VAL A 40 5.93 -3.71 -2.68
CA VAL A 40 5.29 -2.45 -2.30
C VAL A 40 3.89 -2.71 -1.79
N ARG A 41 3.35 -1.75 -1.07
CA ARG A 41 1.97 -1.72 -0.63
C ARG A 41 1.31 -0.54 -1.30
N VAL A 42 0.18 -0.78 -1.93
CA VAL A 42 -0.58 0.28 -2.57
C VAL A 42 -1.77 0.55 -1.66
N GLN A 43 -1.92 1.81 -1.27
CA GLN A 43 -3.16 2.27 -0.67
C GLN A 43 -3.90 3.09 -1.70
N ILE A 44 -5.20 2.84 -1.79
CA ILE A 44 -6.08 3.51 -2.74
C ILE A 44 -7.28 4.05 -1.97
N MET A 45 -7.59 5.31 -2.25
CA MET A 45 -8.84 5.93 -1.85
C MET A 45 -9.77 5.97 -3.05
N ALA A 46 -10.91 5.30 -2.93
CA ALA A 46 -11.95 5.26 -3.96
C ALA A 46 -13.24 5.92 -3.49
N THR A 47 -14.00 6.50 -4.42
CA THR A 47 -15.37 6.95 -4.18
C THR A 47 -16.29 5.76 -3.86
N SER A 48 -17.50 6.03 -3.37
CA SER A 48 -18.53 5.01 -3.19
C SER A 48 -18.93 4.30 -4.49
N SER A 49 -18.71 4.96 -5.64
CA SER A 49 -18.88 4.38 -6.98
C SER A 49 -17.69 3.52 -7.44
N GLY A 50 -16.65 3.34 -6.63
CA GLY A 50 -15.49 2.51 -6.93
C GLY A 50 -14.45 3.18 -7.84
N ILE A 51 -14.55 4.50 -8.05
CA ILE A 51 -13.58 5.25 -8.86
C ILE A 51 -12.40 5.65 -7.96
N PRO A 52 -11.16 5.25 -8.28
CA PRO A 52 -9.99 5.67 -7.50
C PRO A 52 -9.79 7.19 -7.65
N VAL A 53 -9.76 7.89 -6.52
CA VAL A 53 -9.51 9.33 -6.45
C VAL A 53 -8.02 9.59 -6.27
N GLU A 54 -7.41 8.88 -5.31
CA GLU A 54 -5.98 9.00 -5.00
C GLU A 54 -5.40 7.64 -4.63
N PHE A 55 -4.10 7.48 -4.85
CA PHE A 55 -3.35 6.33 -4.40
C PHE A 55 -1.93 6.72 -4.01
N CYS A 56 -1.35 5.96 -3.08
CA CYS A 56 0.06 6.07 -2.73
C CYS A 56 0.73 4.69 -2.79
N ILE A 57 1.98 4.67 -3.28
CA ILE A 57 2.80 3.46 -3.36
C ILE A 57 3.87 3.54 -2.29
N LEU A 58 3.79 2.63 -1.34
CA LEU A 58 4.62 2.63 -0.15
C LEU A 58 5.51 1.39 -0.11
N PRO A 59 6.66 1.44 0.56
CA PRO A 59 7.41 0.24 0.90
C PRO A 59 6.54 -0.78 1.63
N GLY A 60 6.75 -2.07 1.36
CA GLY A 60 5.95 -3.16 1.97
C GLY A 60 5.91 -3.15 3.50
N ALA A 61 6.93 -2.58 4.16
CA ALA A 61 7.01 -2.46 5.61
C ALA A 61 6.15 -1.32 6.19
N CYS A 62 5.68 -0.36 5.38
CA CYS A 62 4.91 0.78 5.85
C CYS A 62 3.53 0.35 6.34
N SER A 63 3.13 0.89 7.50
CA SER A 63 1.84 0.63 8.12
C SER A 63 0.70 1.40 7.43
N ASP A 64 -0.54 1.04 7.75
CA ASP A 64 -1.71 1.72 7.17
C ASP A 64 -1.81 3.19 7.54
N LEU A 65 -1.41 3.51 8.76
CA LEU A 65 -1.40 4.88 9.28
C LEU A 65 -0.35 5.74 8.59
N GLN A 66 0.83 5.19 8.30
CA GLN A 66 1.87 5.92 7.57
C GLN A 66 1.41 6.24 6.15
N GLY A 67 0.76 5.31 5.49
CA GLY A 67 0.27 5.56 4.14
C GLY A 67 -0.87 6.58 4.07
N LEU A 68 -1.72 6.63 5.09
CA LEU A 68 -2.75 7.66 5.21
C LEU A 68 -2.15 9.06 5.34
N ALA A 69 -1.02 9.19 6.02
CA ALA A 69 -0.30 10.46 6.13
C ALA A 69 0.37 10.90 4.82
N GLU A 70 0.66 9.96 3.92
CA GLU A 70 1.28 10.20 2.61
C GLU A 70 0.24 10.48 1.50
N LEU A 71 -1.05 10.25 1.75
CA LEU A 71 -2.12 10.69 0.85
C LEU A 71 -2.25 12.21 0.96
N ALA A 72 -2.18 12.90 -0.17
CA ALA A 72 -2.33 14.35 -0.23
C ALA A 72 -3.73 14.82 0.20
N LEU A 73 -4.73 13.91 0.16
CA LEU A 73 -6.12 14.17 0.49
C LEU A 73 -6.67 15.35 -0.32
N ASP A 74 -6.24 15.48 -1.58
CA ASP A 74 -6.72 16.51 -2.50
C ASP A 74 -8.09 16.08 -3.06
N LEU A 75 -9.05 16.07 -2.14
CA LEU A 75 -10.40 15.62 -2.41
C LEU A 75 -11.24 16.74 -3.04
N PRO A 76 -12.15 16.40 -3.96
CA PRO A 76 -13.05 17.38 -4.54
C PRO A 76 -13.91 18.07 -3.46
N PRO A 77 -14.31 19.33 -3.67
CA PRO A 77 -15.08 20.10 -2.70
C PRO A 77 -16.32 19.32 -2.20
N MET A 78 -16.56 19.36 -0.89
CA MET A 78 -17.64 18.65 -0.18
C MET A 78 -17.48 17.12 -0.04
N SER A 79 -16.30 16.57 -0.29
CA SER A 79 -15.97 15.21 0.13
C SER A 79 -15.99 15.07 1.65
N GLN A 80 -16.61 14.01 2.16
CA GLN A 80 -16.60 13.66 3.59
C GLN A 80 -15.82 12.37 3.79
N LEU A 81 -14.79 12.43 4.65
CA LEU A 81 -14.03 11.28 5.11
C LEU A 81 -14.65 10.79 6.42
N PHE A 82 -15.18 9.56 6.40
CA PHE A 82 -15.70 8.90 7.59
C PHE A 82 -14.59 7.99 8.15
N ALA A 83 -14.29 8.12 9.44
CA ALA A 83 -13.31 7.32 10.17
C ALA A 83 -13.94 6.07 10.79
#